data_AF-A0A844ZR03-F1
#
_entry.id   AF-A0A844ZR03-F1
#
_cell.length_a   1.000
_cell.length_b   1.000
_cell.length_c   1.000
_cell.angle_alpha   90.00
_cell.angle_beta   90.00
_cell.angle_gamma   90.00
#
_symmetry.space_group_name_H-M   'P 1'
#
loop_
_entity.id
_entity.type
_entity.pdbx_description
1 polymer ?
#
loop_
_entity_poly.entity_id
_entity_poly.type
_entity_poly.pdbx_seq_one_letter_code
_entity_poly.pdbx_strand_id
1 'polypeptide(L)' 'MKFRNLLAATAAVSLAASPALAQNADRAAAPTAEESNLGEDSGGAGIILAILAAAAIIAGIIIAGGNEDDAPTSP' A
#
# COMPACT_ATOMS: atom_id res chain seq x y z
N MET A 1 -24.75 -7.86 -32.09
CA MET A 1 -23.66 -7.15 -31.37
C MET A 1 -24.17 -6.22 -30.25
N LYS A 2 -25.28 -5.50 -30.44
CA LYS A 2 -25.80 -4.52 -29.46
C LYS A 2 -26.15 -5.10 -28.09
N PHE A 3 -26.81 -6.26 -28.05
CA PHE A 3 -27.23 -6.90 -26.80
C PHE A 3 -26.06 -7.42 -25.96
N ARG A 4 -25.03 -7.96 -26.63
CA ARG A 4 -23.80 -8.42 -25.97
C ARG A 4 -23.01 -7.26 -25.36
N ASN A 5 -22.99 -6.11 -26.03
CA ASN A 5 -22.33 -4.91 -25.53
C ASN A 5 -23.09 -4.32 -24.34
N LEU A 6 -24.43 -4.37 -24.35
CA LEU A 6 -25.25 -3.92 -23.23
C LEU A 6 -25.04 -4.79 -21.99
N LEU A 7 -25.04 -6.12 -22.15
CA LEU A 7 -24.76 -7.04 -21.05
C LEU A 7 -23.35 -6.86 -20.48
N ALA A 8 -22.35 -6.68 -21.34
CA ALA A 8 -20.97 -6.42 -20.93
C ALA A 8 -20.84 -5.09 -20.16
N ALA A 9 -21.53 -4.04 -20.60
CA ALA A 9 -21.53 -2.74 -19.91
C ALA A 9 -22.17 -2.84 -18.52
N THR A 10 -23.32 -3.53 -18.40
CA THR A 10 -23.98 -3.74 -17.09
C THR A 10 -23.12 -4.57 -16.14
N ALA A 11 -22.45 -5.62 -16.64
CA ALA A 11 -21.55 -6.44 -15.85
C ALA A 11 -20.31 -5.64 -15.38
N ALA A 12 -19.73 -4.82 -16.26
CA ALA A 12 -18.60 -3.96 -15.92
C ALA A 12 -18.97 -2.91 -14.86
N VAL A 13 -20.14 -2.26 -15.00
CA VAL A 13 -20.64 -1.29 -14.01
C VAL A 13 -20.92 -1.98 -12.67
N SER A 14 -21.54 -3.16 -12.69
CA SER A 14 -21.82 -3.94 -11.47
C SER A 14 -20.53 -4.35 -10.74
N LEU A 15 -19.51 -4.81 -11.48
CA LEU A 15 -18.22 -5.18 -10.90
C LEU A 15 -17.44 -3.97 -10.37
N ALA A 16 -17.52 -2.82 -11.05
CA ALA A 16 -16.90 -1.57 -10.61
C ALA A 16 -17.59 -0.96 -9.38
N ALA A 17 -18.92 -1.14 -9.25
CA ALA A 17 -19.68 -0.66 -8.10
C ALA A 17 -19.63 -1.62 -6.90
N SER A 18 -19.28 -2.89 -7.11
CA SER A 18 -19.22 -3.92 -6.07
C SER A 18 -18.39 -3.53 -4.83
N PRO A 19 -17.18 -2.92 -4.94
CA PRO A 19 -16.39 -2.51 -3.78
C PRO A 19 -17.09 -1.42 -2.96
N ALA A 20 -17.73 -0.46 -3.63
CA ALA A 20 -18.44 0.65 -2.99
C ALA A 20 -19.76 0.22 -2.34
N LEU A 21 -20.27 -0.97 -2.62
CA LEU A 21 -21.41 -1.56 -1.92
C LEU A 21 -20.98 -2.50 -0.79
N ALA A 22 -19.81 -3.14 -0.91
CA ALA A 22 -19.26 -4.05 0.09
C ALA A 22 -18.72 -3.34 1.35
N GLN A 23 -18.46 -2.04 1.29
CA GLN A 23 -17.96 -1.23 2.41
C GLN A 23 -18.95 -1.08 3.58
N ASN A 24 -20.26 -1.29 3.37
CA ASN A 24 -21.28 -1.18 4.42
C ASN A 24 -21.54 -2.52 5.15
N ALA A 25 -20.83 -3.59 4.77
CA ALA A 25 -20.81 -4.80 5.57
C ALA A 25 -19.80 -4.62 6.69
N ASP A 26 -20.27 -4.52 7.94
CA ASP A 26 -19.40 -4.59 9.11
C ASP A 26 -18.60 -5.88 9.05
N ARG A 27 -17.31 -5.75 8.67
CA ARG A 27 -16.40 -6.88 8.58
C ARG A 27 -15.99 -7.22 10.00
N ALA A 28 -16.72 -8.13 10.63
CA ALA A 28 -16.26 -8.74 11.88
C ALA A 28 -14.93 -9.43 11.60
N ALA A 29 -13.83 -8.87 12.09
CA ALA A 29 -12.54 -9.52 12.04
C ALA A 29 -12.67 -10.85 12.79
N ALA A 30 -12.35 -11.95 12.11
CA ALA A 30 -12.24 -13.23 12.81
C ALA A 30 -11.17 -13.09 13.90
N PRO A 31 -11.38 -13.63 15.12
CA PRO A 31 -10.37 -13.60 16.16
C PRO A 31 -9.10 -14.29 15.62
N THR A 32 -8.03 -13.53 15.41
CA THR A 32 -6.74 -14.09 15.03
C THR A 32 -6.12 -14.66 16.29
N ALA A 33 -5.94 -15.99 16.34
CA ALA A 33 -5.31 -16.67 17.48
C ALA A 33 -3.85 -16.27 17.71
N GLU A 34 -3.26 -15.50 16.79
CA GLU A 34 -1.90 -14.99 16.85
C GLU A 34 -1.94 -13.47 16.66
N GLU A 35 -2.40 -12.75 17.68
CA GLU A 35 -2.13 -11.33 17.75
C GLU A 35 -0.61 -11.15 17.80
N SER A 36 -0.06 -10.36 16.87
CA SER A 36 1.38 -10.20 16.77
C SER A 36 1.89 -9.54 18.05
N ASN A 37 2.64 -10.29 18.88
CA ASN A 37 3.34 -9.79 20.07
C ASN A 37 4.26 -8.59 19.79
N LEU A 38 4.52 -8.29 18.51
CA LEU A 38 5.27 -7.09 18.13
C LEU A 38 4.51 -5.80 18.51
N GLY A 39 3.19 -5.82 18.69
CA GLY A 39 2.37 -4.62 18.94
C GLY A 39 1.58 -4.58 20.24
N GLU A 40 1.73 -5.56 21.13
CA GLU A 40 0.89 -5.68 22.34
C GLU A 40 1.15 -4.56 23.37
N ASP A 41 2.40 -4.10 23.46
CA ASP A 41 2.72 -2.85 24.14
C ASP A 41 2.70 -1.73 23.10
N SER A 42 1.90 -0.69 23.35
CA SER A 42 1.48 0.35 22.37
C SER A 42 2.63 1.17 21.73
N GLY A 43 3.89 0.80 21.98
CA GLY A 43 5.08 1.39 21.38
C GLY A 43 6.04 0.42 20.68
N GLY A 44 5.96 -0.90 20.88
CA GLY A 44 6.99 -1.85 20.41
C GLY A 44 7.18 -1.88 18.89
N ALA A 45 6.15 -2.28 18.17
CA ALA A 45 6.16 -2.34 16.70
C ALA A 45 6.31 -0.94 16.09
N GLY A 46 5.69 0.08 16.70
CA GLY A 46 5.76 1.45 16.22
C GLY A 46 7.19 1.98 16.23
N ILE A 47 7.94 1.74 17.31
CA ILE A 47 9.34 2.17 17.44
C ILE A 47 10.24 1.40 16.45
N ILE A 48 10.06 0.08 16.33
CA ILE A 48 10.85 -0.73 15.38
C ILE A 48 10.61 -0.26 13.94
N LEU A 49 9.35 -0.04 13.56
CA LEU A 49 9.00 0.44 12.23
C LEU A 49 9.51 1.88 12.00
N ALA A 50 9.45 2.76 13.00
CA ALA A 50 9.97 4.11 12.88
C ALA A 50 11.49 4.13 12.66
N ILE A 51 12.24 3.29 13.40
CA ILE A 51 13.69 3.16 13.22
C ILE A 51 14.00 2.58 11.84
N LEU A 52 13.30 1.54 11.41
CA LEU A 52 13.49 0.94 10.09
C LEU A 52 13.19 1.94 8.96
N ALA A 53 12.10 2.70 9.09
CA ALA A 53 11.75 3.74 8.13
C ALA A 53 12.81 4.85 8.06
N ALA A 54 13.28 5.33 9.22
CA ALA A 54 14.35 6.34 9.27
C ALA A 54 15.64 5.83 8.61
N ALA A 55 16.04 4.59 8.90
CA ALA A 55 17.21 3.97 8.29
C ALA A 55 17.07 3.84 6.76
N ALA A 56 15.90 3.43 6.28
CA ALA A 56 15.63 3.30 4.86
C ALA A 56 15.70 4.65 4.11
N ILE A 57 15.18 5.73 4.71
CA ILE A 57 15.27 7.08 4.15
C ILE A 57 16.74 7.51 4.02
N ILE A 58 17.52 7.35 5.09
CA ILE A 58 18.95 7.71 5.10
C ILE A 58 19.73 6.91 4.05
N ALA A 59 19.53 5.59 4.01
CA ALA A 59 20.17 4.73 3.02
C ALA A 59 19.78 5.12 1.58
N GLY A 60 18.50 5.42 1.35
CA GLY A 60 18.01 5.89 0.05
C GLY A 60 18.67 7.19 -0.41
N ILE A 61 18.86 8.14 0.50
CA ILE A 61 19.54 9.41 0.20
C ILE A 61 21.01 9.17 -0.15
N ILE A 62 21.72 8.33 0.61
CA ILE A 62 23.14 8.03 0.36
C ILE A 62 23.31 7.35 -1.01
N ILE A 63 22.46 6.36 -1.32
CA ILE A 63 22.49 5.66 -2.60
C ILE A 63 22.15 6.62 -3.76
N ALA A 64 21.17 7.50 -3.58
CA ALA A 64 20.77 8.47 -4.59
C ALA A 64 21.83 9.56 -4.82
N GLY A 65 22.48 10.03 -3.75
CA GLY A 65 23.47 11.10 -3.78
C GLY A 65 24.91 10.65 -4.09
N GLY A 66 25.20 9.35 -4.00
CA GLY A 66 26.54 8.78 -4.19
C GLY A 66 26.93 8.45 -5.63
N ASN A 67 26.35 9.09 -6.64
CA ASN A 67 26.85 8.97 -8.02
C ASN A 67 27.77 10.16 -8.30
N GLU A 68 29.06 10.01 -8.00
CA GLU A 68 30.09 10.90 -8.51
C GLU A 68 30.26 10.73 -10.03
N ASP A 69 29.44 11.44 -10.80
CA ASP A 69 29.86 12.03 -12.08
C ASP A 69 28.95 13.22 -12.46
N ASP A 70 28.80 14.17 -11.53
CA ASP A 70 28.25 15.52 -11.80
C ASP A 70 29.30 16.35 -12.59
N ALA A 71 29.78 15.82 -13.71
CA ALA A 71 30.49 16.62 -14.70
C ALA A 71 29.45 17.52 -15.37
N PRO A 72 29.61 18.85 -15.36
CA PRO A 72 28.69 19.73 -16.07
C PRO A 72 28.68 19.34 -17.55
N THR A 73 27.51 18.96 -18.08
CA THR A 73 27.33 18.64 -19.51
C THR A 73 27.20 19.90 -20.37
N SER A 74 27.58 21.06 -19.84
CA SER A 74 27.65 22.32 -20.57
C SER A 74 29.07 22.57 -21.10
N PRO A 75 29.23 22.97 -22.38
CA PRO A 75 30.54 23.25 -22.97
C PRO A 75 31.28 24.42 -22.31
#